data_AF-A0A9X1AIR1-F1
#
_entry.id   AF-A0A9X1AIR1-F1
#
_cell.length_a   1.000
_cell.length_b   1.000
_cell.length_c   1.000
_cell.angle_alpha   90.00
_cell.angle_beta   90.00
_cell.angle_gamma   90.00
#
_symmetry.space_group_name_H-M   'P 1'
#
loop_
_entity.id
_entity.type
_entity.pdbx_description
1 polymer ?
#
loop_
_entity_poly.entity_id
_entity_poly.type
_entity_poly.pdbx_seq_one_letter_code
_entity_poly.pdbx_strand_id
1 'polypeptide(L)'
;MADFTPTLYLKDKCPFCFKVRIALVEAGLFDKVNVREFVPGDDEEAAIRETLAPHFEKVTFPAAEVAPGKFVADSDGITAQLLATVGKKPEDMTALGAYLRGPFASIMTLYKENSELKKQLA
;
A
#
# COMPACT_ATOMS: atom_id res chain seq x y z
N MET A 1 -4.15 26.02 12.12
CA MET A 1 -4.11 24.55 12.32
C MET A 1 -3.21 24.03 11.21
N ALA A 2 -2.21 23.21 11.51
CA ALA A 2 -1.36 22.66 10.46
C ALA A 2 -2.21 21.77 9.55
N ASP A 3 -2.07 21.91 8.23
CA ASP A 3 -2.73 21.03 7.28
C ASP A 3 -2.24 19.59 7.50
N PHE A 4 -3.17 18.66 7.70
CA PHE A 4 -2.84 17.24 7.88
C PHE A 4 -2.23 16.69 6.59
N THR A 5 -1.06 16.05 6.70
CA THR A 5 -0.41 15.34 5.60
C THR A 5 -0.52 13.83 5.86
N PRO A 6 -1.22 13.07 4.99
CA PRO A 6 -1.36 11.63 5.16
C PRO A 6 -0.01 10.92 5.24
N THR A 7 0.09 9.89 6.06
CA THR A 7 1.31 9.07 6.18
C THR A 7 1.05 7.67 5.62
N LEU A 8 1.90 7.24 4.70
CA LEU A 8 1.87 5.91 4.10
C LEU A 8 2.99 5.05 4.69
N TYR A 9 2.65 3.84 5.09
CA TYR A 9 3.57 2.86 5.62
C TYR A 9 3.73 1.74 4.60
N LEU A 10 4.89 1.67 3.97
CA LEU A 10 5.13 0.81 2.82
C LEU A 10 6.26 -0.18 3.09
N LYS A 11 6.02 -1.44 2.74
CA LYS A 11 7.03 -2.50 2.79
C LYS A 11 7.80 -2.55 1.46
N ASP A 12 9.12 -2.71 1.53
CA ASP A 12 9.96 -2.99 0.36
C ASP A 12 9.55 -4.30 -0.34
N LYS A 13 9.66 -4.34 -1.67
CA LYS A 13 9.29 -5.49 -2.55
C LYS A 13 7.85 -6.00 -2.39
N CYS A 14 6.97 -5.26 -1.70
CA CYS A 14 5.58 -5.64 -1.56
C CYS A 14 4.77 -5.19 -2.79
N PRO A 15 4.12 -6.12 -3.54
CA PRO A 15 3.36 -5.78 -4.74
C PRO A 15 2.18 -4.83 -4.44
N PHE A 16 1.51 -5.03 -3.31
CA PHE A 16 0.43 -4.15 -2.85
C PHE A 16 0.93 -2.74 -2.49
N CYS A 17 2.14 -2.62 -1.93
CA CYS A 17 2.75 -1.31 -1.68
C CYS A 17 3.21 -0.64 -2.98
N PHE A 18 3.69 -1.42 -3.95
CA PHE A 18 4.12 -0.89 -5.23
C PHE A 18 2.97 -0.30 -6.05
N LYS A 19 1.78 -0.92 -5.99
CA LYS A 19 0.53 -0.34 -6.51
C LYS A 19 0.29 1.09 -6.00
N VAL A 20 0.43 1.32 -4.69
CA VAL A 20 0.27 2.66 -4.09
C VAL A 20 1.35 3.62 -4.60
N ARG A 21 2.61 3.16 -4.71
CA ARG A 21 3.71 3.97 -5.28
C ARG A 21 3.42 4.40 -6.72
N ILE A 22 2.95 3.51 -7.59
CA ILE A 22 2.62 3.87 -8.97
C ILE A 22 1.52 4.92 -8.99
N ALA A 23 0.47 4.76 -8.18
CA ALA A 23 -0.62 5.73 -8.11
C ALA A 23 -0.12 7.11 -7.71
N LEU A 24 0.77 7.20 -6.72
CA LEU A 24 1.37 8.46 -6.28
C LEU A 24 2.25 9.11 -7.36
N VAL A 25 3.12 8.34 -8.03
CA VAL A 25 4.00 8.87 -9.08
C VAL A 25 3.16 9.42 -10.21
N GLU A 26 2.23 8.60 -10.71
CA GLU A 26 1.46 8.92 -11.91
C GLU A 26 0.43 10.03 -11.66
N ALA A 27 -0.05 10.19 -10.42
CA ALA A 27 -0.92 11.29 -10.03
C ALA A 27 -0.17 12.57 -9.62
N GLY A 28 1.17 12.52 -9.47
CA GLY A 28 1.96 13.66 -8.99
C GLY A 28 1.70 13.99 -7.51
N LEU A 29 1.48 12.98 -6.68
CA LEU A 29 1.05 13.11 -5.28
C LEU A 29 2.15 12.84 -4.25
N PHE A 30 3.38 12.53 -4.67
CA PHE A 30 4.47 12.22 -3.74
C PHE A 30 4.74 13.34 -2.73
N ASP A 31 4.68 14.60 -3.14
CA ASP A 31 4.89 15.76 -2.26
C ASP A 31 3.68 16.10 -1.36
N LYS A 32 2.61 15.30 -1.43
CA LYS A 32 1.36 15.50 -0.66
C LYS A 32 1.16 14.45 0.44
N VAL A 33 2.11 13.55 0.61
CA VAL A 33 2.07 12.48 1.61
C VAL A 33 3.44 12.32 2.25
N ASN A 34 3.46 11.86 3.49
CA ASN A 34 4.67 11.31 4.10
C ASN A 34 4.76 9.83 3.74
N VAL A 35 5.94 9.37 3.33
CA VAL A 35 6.20 7.95 3.10
C VAL A 35 7.19 7.45 4.14
N ARG A 36 6.75 6.50 4.97
CA ARG A 36 7.61 5.71 5.84
C ARG A 36 7.74 4.32 5.26
N GLU A 37 8.96 3.88 5.02
CA GLU A 37 9.22 2.58 4.41
C GLU A 37 10.29 1.80 5.17
N PHE A 38 10.24 0.49 5.02
CA PHE A 38 11.19 -0.42 5.63
C PHE A 38 11.51 -1.59 4.69
N VAL A 39 12.72 -2.13 4.86
CA VAL A 39 13.17 -3.41 4.31
C VAL A 39 12.97 -4.48 5.38
N PRO A 40 12.48 -5.68 5.05
CA PRO A 40 12.27 -6.73 6.05
C PRO A 40 13.55 -7.02 6.85
N GLY A 41 13.45 -6.92 8.17
CA GLY A 41 14.54 -7.15 9.13
C GLY A 41 15.41 -5.93 9.45
N ASP A 42 15.10 -4.74 8.94
CA ASP A 42 15.76 -3.50 9.37
C ASP A 42 15.14 -2.93 10.67
N ASP A 43 15.78 -1.88 11.20
CA ASP A 43 15.35 -1.23 12.44
C ASP A 43 14.00 -0.48 12.27
N GLU A 44 13.68 0.01 11.07
CA GLU A 44 12.42 0.70 10.80
C GLU A 44 11.21 -0.25 10.81
N GLU A 45 11.40 -1.53 10.48
CA GLU A 45 10.31 -2.52 10.52
C GLU A 45 9.65 -2.56 11.90
N ALA A 46 10.45 -2.63 12.97
CA ALA A 46 9.94 -2.70 14.34
C ALA A 46 9.18 -1.42 14.71
N ALA A 47 9.79 -0.26 14.47
CA ALA A 47 9.21 1.05 14.80
C ALA A 47 7.87 1.31 14.06
N ILE A 48 7.80 0.95 12.78
CA ILE A 48 6.57 1.07 11.98
C ILE A 48 5.50 0.11 12.52
N ARG A 49 5.86 -1.15 12.82
CA ARG A 49 4.90 -2.11 13.36
C ARG A 49 4.37 -1.70 14.72
N GLU A 50 5.21 -1.18 15.60
CA GLU A 50 4.79 -0.65 16.91
C GLU A 50 3.84 0.54 16.75
N THR A 51 4.11 1.43 15.78
CA THR A 51 3.21 2.55 15.46
C THR A 51 1.82 2.05 15.03
N LEU A 52 1.76 0.98 14.24
CA LEU A 52 0.52 0.48 13.65
C LEU A 52 -0.23 -0.54 14.53
N ALA A 53 0.44 -1.21 15.45
CA ALA A 53 -0.12 -2.27 16.28
C ALA A 53 -1.37 -1.85 17.08
N PRO A 54 -1.47 -0.64 17.65
CA PRO A 54 -2.68 -0.21 18.35
C PRO A 54 -3.91 -0.04 17.46
N HIS A 55 -3.72 0.04 16.14
CA HIS A 55 -4.77 0.38 15.18
C HIS A 55 -5.31 -0.82 14.40
N PHE A 56 -4.65 -1.98 14.48
CA PHE A 56 -5.03 -3.17 13.73
C PHE A 56 -4.87 -4.44 14.56
N GLU A 57 -5.83 -5.37 14.43
CA GLU A 57 -5.69 -6.73 14.99
C GLU A 57 -4.47 -7.45 14.38
N LYS A 58 -4.19 -7.20 13.10
CA LYS A 58 -3.01 -7.69 12.40
C LYS A 58 -2.45 -6.61 11.48
N VAL A 59 -1.19 -6.23 11.71
CA VAL A 59 -0.50 -5.26 10.86
C VAL A 59 -0.16 -5.89 9.50
N THR A 60 -0.76 -5.36 8.44
CA THR A 60 -0.48 -5.66 7.04
C THR A 60 0.00 -4.40 6.31
N PHE A 61 0.61 -4.58 5.13
CA PHE A 61 1.13 -3.47 4.32
C PHE A 61 0.60 -3.58 2.89
N PRO A 62 0.24 -2.46 2.24
CA PRO A 62 0.39 -1.08 2.72
C PRO A 62 -0.61 -0.73 3.82
N ALA A 63 -0.21 0.22 4.68
CA ALA A 63 -1.09 0.87 5.63
C ALA A 63 -0.97 2.39 5.48
N ALA A 64 -1.95 3.14 5.96
CA ALA A 64 -1.95 4.59 5.89
C ALA A 64 -2.69 5.22 7.07
N GLU A 65 -2.18 6.36 7.56
CA GLU A 65 -2.97 7.33 8.29
C GLU A 65 -3.55 8.34 7.30
N VAL A 66 -4.87 8.31 7.11
CA VAL A 66 -5.56 9.08 6.05
C VAL A 66 -6.31 10.32 6.57
N ALA A 67 -6.46 10.40 7.89
CA ALA A 67 -6.89 11.56 8.66
C ALA A 67 -6.33 11.39 10.08
N PRO A 68 -6.26 12.44 10.92
CA PRO A 68 -5.71 12.32 12.27
C PRO A 68 -6.34 11.16 13.05
N GLY A 69 -5.53 10.17 13.42
CA GLY A 69 -5.95 8.97 14.16
C GLY A 69 -6.77 7.94 13.36
N LYS A 70 -6.98 8.16 12.05
CA LYS A 70 -7.72 7.25 11.17
C LYS A 70 -6.76 6.44 10.30
N PHE A 71 -6.60 5.17 10.66
CA PHE A 71 -5.72 4.23 9.99
C PHE A 71 -6.49 3.25 9.09
N VAL A 72 -5.91 2.92 7.95
CA VAL A 72 -6.43 1.92 7.00
C VAL A 72 -5.31 0.99 6.53
N ALA A 73 -5.62 -0.27 6.27
CA ALA A 73 -4.67 -1.29 5.80
C ALA A 73 -5.20 -2.01 4.56
N ASP A 74 -5.59 -1.22 3.55
CA ASP A 74 -6.15 -1.69 2.28
C ASP A 74 -5.54 -0.93 1.11
N SER A 75 -4.80 -1.64 0.24
CA SER A 75 -4.17 -1.02 -0.92
C SER A 75 -5.17 -0.44 -1.93
N ASP A 76 -6.35 -1.04 -2.10
CA ASP A 76 -7.38 -0.54 -3.01
C ASP A 76 -7.98 0.76 -2.48
N GLY A 77 -8.44 0.74 -1.23
CA GLY A 77 -8.97 1.92 -0.54
C GLY A 77 -7.96 3.07 -0.45
N ILE A 78 -6.69 2.79 -0.11
CA ILE A 78 -5.63 3.81 -0.06
C ILE A 78 -5.45 4.45 -1.43
N THR A 79 -5.30 3.64 -2.50
CA THR A 79 -5.11 4.17 -3.86
C THR A 79 -6.32 4.99 -4.31
N ALA A 80 -7.54 4.50 -4.11
CA ALA A 80 -8.75 5.21 -4.50
C ALA A 80 -8.89 6.56 -3.76
N GLN A 81 -8.62 6.59 -2.46
CA GLN A 81 -8.71 7.81 -1.65
C GLN A 81 -7.67 8.85 -2.10
N LEU A 82 -6.43 8.44 -2.37
CA LEU A 82 -5.39 9.35 -2.85
C LEU A 82 -5.76 9.95 -4.22
N LEU A 83 -6.18 9.13 -5.18
CA LEU A 83 -6.55 9.60 -6.52
C LEU A 83 -7.78 10.51 -6.52
N ALA A 84 -8.73 10.28 -5.62
CA ALA A 84 -9.92 11.13 -5.47
C ALA A 84 -9.56 12.59 -5.12
N THR A 85 -8.43 12.84 -4.44
CA THR A 85 -7.97 14.20 -4.11
C THR A 85 -7.63 15.06 -5.32
N VAL A 86 -7.35 14.42 -6.46
CA VAL A 86 -7.04 15.08 -7.75
C VAL A 86 -8.08 14.76 -8.82
N GLY A 87 -9.25 14.25 -8.43
CA GLY A 87 -10.34 13.93 -9.35
C GLY A 87 -10.05 12.78 -10.32
N LYS A 88 -9.14 11.86 -9.97
CA LYS A 88 -8.79 10.68 -10.78
C LYS A 88 -9.31 9.40 -10.15
N LYS A 89 -9.46 8.34 -10.95
CA LYS A 89 -9.75 6.97 -10.50
C LYS A 89 -8.65 6.01 -10.93
N PRO A 90 -8.49 4.85 -10.27
CA PRO A 90 -7.49 3.86 -10.66
C PRO A 90 -7.57 3.45 -12.14
N GLU A 91 -8.79 3.34 -12.68
CA GLU A 91 -9.05 3.01 -14.08
C GLU A 91 -8.60 4.07 -15.09
N ASP A 92 -8.46 5.33 -14.67
CA ASP A 92 -8.00 6.43 -15.52
C ASP A 92 -6.47 6.45 -15.69
N MET A 93 -5.77 5.61 -14.93
CA MET A 93 -4.32 5.62 -14.81
C MET A 93 -3.70 4.60 -15.78
N THR A 94 -2.78 5.06 -16.62
CA THR A 94 -2.10 4.26 -17.64
C THR A 94 -1.11 3.28 -17.02
N ALA A 95 -0.17 3.77 -16.20
CA ALA A 95 0.88 2.94 -15.60
C ALA A 95 0.31 2.03 -14.50
N LEU A 96 -0.53 2.57 -13.62
CA LEU A 96 -1.22 1.77 -12.61
C LEU A 96 -2.12 0.71 -13.27
N GLY A 97 -2.90 1.08 -14.29
CA GLY A 97 -3.73 0.13 -15.02
C GLY A 97 -2.92 -0.99 -15.68
N ALA A 98 -1.77 -0.66 -16.30
CA ALA A 98 -0.86 -1.65 -16.88
C ALA A 98 -0.28 -2.60 -15.81
N TYR A 99 0.12 -2.06 -14.65
CA TYR A 99 0.61 -2.87 -13.54
C TYR A 99 -0.46 -3.84 -13.01
N LEU A 100 -1.68 -3.34 -12.79
CA LEU A 100 -2.80 -4.12 -12.25
C LEU A 100 -3.21 -5.27 -13.19
N ARG A 101 -3.31 -5.00 -14.49
CA ARG A 101 -3.73 -6.01 -15.49
C ARG A 101 -2.61 -7.00 -15.86
N GLY A 102 -1.35 -6.60 -15.71
CA GLY A 102 -0.20 -7.41 -16.06
C GLY A 102 0.50 -7.98 -14.83
N PRO A 103 1.65 -7.41 -14.41
CA PRO A 103 2.49 -7.99 -13.35
C PRO A 103 1.74 -8.33 -12.06
N PHE A 104 0.86 -7.45 -11.57
CA PHE A 104 0.14 -7.69 -10.33
C PHE A 104 -0.80 -8.89 -10.43
N ALA A 105 -1.58 -8.99 -11.52
CA ALA A 105 -2.46 -10.13 -11.78
C ALA A 105 -1.68 -11.45 -11.80
N SER A 106 -0.52 -11.49 -12.47
CA SER A 106 0.35 -12.68 -12.49
C SER A 106 0.87 -13.05 -11.10
N ILE A 107 1.27 -12.06 -10.29
CA ILE A 107 1.72 -12.29 -8.90
C ILE A 107 0.58 -12.87 -8.05
N MET A 108 -0.65 -12.40 -8.23
CA MET A 108 -1.83 -12.91 -7.50
C MET A 108 -2.16 -14.36 -7.88
N THR A 109 -2.06 -14.71 -9.16
CA THR A 109 -2.18 -16.10 -9.60
C THR A 109 -1.14 -16.99 -8.91
N LEU A 110 0.14 -16.61 -8.97
CA LEU A 110 1.22 -17.36 -8.34
C LEU A 110 1.06 -17.46 -6.81
N TYR A 111 0.59 -16.40 -6.17
CA TYR A 111 0.37 -16.39 -4.72
C TYR A 111 -0.71 -17.40 -4.31
N LYS A 112 -1.80 -17.47 -5.09
CA LYS A 112 -2.88 -18.45 -4.89
C LYS A 112 -2.38 -19.87 -5.10
N GLU A 113 -1.73 -20.14 -6.24
CA GLU A 113 -1.15 -21.45 -6.56
C GLU A 113 -0.16 -21.92 -5.48
N ASN A 114 0.74 -21.03 -5.03
CA ASN A 114 1.70 -21.35 -3.97
C ASN A 114 1.02 -21.67 -2.65
N SER A 115 -0.06 -20.95 -2.30
CA SER A 115 -0.84 -21.23 -1.10
C SER A 115 -1.55 -22.58 -1.18
N GLU A 116 -2.06 -22.97 -2.36
CA GLU A 116 -2.73 -24.25 -2.56
C GLU A 116 -1.74 -25.41 -2.48
N LEU A 117 -0.58 -25.29 -3.13
CA LEU A 117 0.50 -26.29 -3.06
C LEU A 117 0.99 -26.50 -1.62
N LYS A 118 1.19 -25.42 -0.85
CA LYS A 118 1.61 -25.53 0.56
C LYS A 118 0.60 -26.26 1.43
N LYS A 119 -0.70 -26.16 1.15
CA LYS A 119 -1.76 -26.89 1.87
C LYS A 119 -1.75 -28.40 1.57
N GLN A 120 -1.23 -28.81 0.42
CA GLN A 120 -1.13 -30.22 0.05
C GLN A 120 0.10 -30.91 0.69
N LEU A 121 1.09 -30.12 1.11
CA LEU A 121 2.32 -30.59 1.76
C LEU A 121 2.24 -30.58 3.30
N ALA A 122 1.20 -29.98 3.87
CA ALA A 122 0.93 -29.91 5.30
C ALA A 122 0.01 -31.05 5.73
#